data_AF-A0A1I5IA29-F1
#
_entry.id   AF-A0A1I5IA29-F1
#
_cell.length_a   1.000
_cell.length_b   1.000
_cell.length_c   1.000
_cell.angle_alpha   90.00
_cell.angle_beta   90.00
_cell.angle_gamma   90.00
#
_symmetry.space_group_name_H-M   'P 1'
#
loop_
_entity.id
_entity.type
_entity.pdbx_description
1 polymer ?
#
loop_
_entity_poly.entity_id
_entity_poly.type
_entity_poly.pdbx_seq_one_letter_code
_entity_poly.pdbx_strand_id
1 'polypeptide(L)'
;MGRQPRGDADRVHDRIAVLRAERRVSRKELADAVGVHPQTIGYLERGEYSPSLVLALRIARFFDLPVEAVFSLDPLPAIGSELLRRNQ
;
A
#
# COMPACT_ATOMS: atom_id res chain seq x y z
N MET A 1 -5.16 5.24 -16.97
CA MET A 1 -3.70 5.20 -16.71
C MET A 1 -3.44 6.00 -15.44
N GLY A 2 -2.77 5.40 -14.45
CA GLY A 2 -2.43 6.06 -13.19
C GLY A 2 -1.34 7.11 -13.39
N ARG A 3 -1.30 8.10 -12.52
CA ARG A 3 -0.29 9.16 -12.55
C ARG A 3 1.06 8.56 -12.15
N GLN A 4 2.06 8.69 -13.00
CA GLN A 4 3.45 8.47 -12.60
C GLN A 4 3.88 9.57 -11.61
N PRO A 5 4.63 9.23 -10.55
CA PRO A 5 5.13 10.21 -9.60
C PRO A 5 5.99 11.24 -10.32
N ARG A 6 5.85 12.52 -9.93
CA ARG A 6 6.62 13.62 -10.51
C ARG A 6 7.94 13.73 -9.73
N GLY A 7 8.92 12.90 -10.09
CA GLY A 7 10.22 12.84 -9.41
C GLY A 7 10.21 12.05 -8.09
N ASP A 8 11.39 11.84 -7.49
CA ASP A 8 11.58 11.03 -6.28
C ASP A 8 10.82 11.57 -5.05
N ALA A 9 10.59 12.89 -4.99
CA ALA A 9 9.92 13.53 -3.85
C ALA A 9 8.41 13.17 -3.72
N ASP A 10 7.77 12.73 -4.80
CA ASP A 10 6.35 12.38 -4.84
C ASP A 10 6.11 10.86 -4.83
N ARG A 11 7.15 10.06 -4.53
CA ARG A 11 7.04 8.60 -4.51
C ARG A 11 6.19 8.16 -3.32
N VAL A 12 5.17 7.35 -3.59
CA VAL A 12 4.36 6.71 -2.56
C VAL A 12 4.96 5.35 -2.24
N HIS A 13 5.26 5.13 -0.96
CA HIS A 13 5.60 3.84 -0.37
C HIS A 13 4.34 3.16 0.15
N ASP A 14 4.28 1.83 0.06
CA ASP A 14 3.13 1.06 0.54
C ASP A 14 3.55 -0.19 1.35
N ARG A 15 2.60 -0.72 2.13
CA ARG A 15 2.70 -1.97 2.88
C ARG A 15 1.80 -3.07 2.31
N ILE A 16 1.31 -2.94 1.07
CA ILE A 16 0.29 -3.85 0.50
C ILE A 16 0.77 -5.29 0.49
N ALA A 17 2.01 -5.52 0.03
CA ALA A 17 2.56 -6.88 -0.04
C ALA A 17 2.64 -7.55 1.34
N VAL A 18 3.05 -6.79 2.36
CA VAL A 18 3.17 -7.26 3.75
C VAL A 18 1.78 -7.55 4.32
N LEU A 19 0.86 -6.60 4.22
CA LEU A 19 -0.50 -6.74 4.75
C LEU A 19 -1.26 -7.90 4.11
N ARG A 20 -1.07 -8.10 2.79
CA ARG A 20 -1.63 -9.27 2.11
C ARG A 20 -1.05 -10.57 2.64
N ALA A 21 0.27 -10.66 2.82
CA ALA A 21 0.91 -11.86 3.32
C ALA A 21 0.43 -12.19 4.74
N GLU A 22 0.35 -11.20 5.62
CA GLU A 22 -0.15 -11.33 7.00
C GLU A 22 -1.60 -11.84 7.04
N ARG A 23 -2.46 -11.35 6.14
CA ARG A 23 -3.88 -11.74 6.08
C ARG A 23 -4.17 -12.90 5.14
N ARG A 24 -3.15 -13.52 4.54
CA ARG A 24 -3.28 -14.58 3.52
C ARG A 24 -4.20 -14.20 2.35
N VAL A 25 -4.15 -12.93 1.95
CA VAL A 25 -4.94 -12.39 0.83
C VAL A 25 -4.11 -12.43 -0.46
N SER A 26 -4.64 -13.01 -1.53
CA SER A 26 -4.04 -12.97 -2.86
C SER A 26 -4.20 -11.61 -3.53
N ARG A 27 -3.38 -11.33 -4.54
CA ARG A 27 -3.53 -10.10 -5.35
C ARG A 27 -4.89 -10.02 -6.03
N LYS A 28 -5.42 -11.17 -6.46
CA LYS A 28 -6.72 -11.26 -7.12
C LYS A 28 -7.85 -10.87 -6.15
N GLU A 29 -7.87 -11.44 -4.96
CA GLU A 29 -8.88 -11.10 -3.95
C GLU A 29 -8.86 -9.62 -3.57
N LEU A 30 -7.66 -9.04 -3.36
CA LEU A 30 -7.56 -7.60 -3.09
C LEU A 30 -8.05 -6.77 -4.28
N ALA A 31 -7.66 -7.15 -5.50
CA ALA A 31 -8.03 -6.44 -6.72
C ALA A 31 -9.55 -6.45 -6.96
N ASP A 32 -10.17 -7.62 -6.79
CA ASP A 32 -11.61 -7.82 -6.91
C ASP A 32 -12.35 -6.96 -5.87
N ALA A 33 -11.85 -6.91 -4.62
CA ALA A 33 -12.46 -6.13 -3.55
C ALA A 33 -12.38 -4.61 -3.75
N VAL A 34 -11.31 -4.10 -4.39
CA VAL A 34 -11.14 -2.64 -4.61
C VAL A 34 -11.54 -2.19 -6.02
N GLY A 35 -11.95 -3.13 -6.88
CA GLY A 35 -12.47 -2.90 -8.23
C GLY A 35 -11.39 -2.53 -9.24
N VAL A 36 -10.26 -3.24 -9.25
CA VAL A 36 -9.14 -3.04 -10.19
C VAL A 36 -8.65 -4.36 -10.80
N HIS A 37 -7.80 -4.28 -11.81
CA HIS A 37 -7.16 -5.47 -12.38
C HIS A 37 -6.09 -6.05 -11.42
N PRO A 38 -5.89 -7.38 -11.30
CA PRO A 38 -4.87 -7.94 -10.40
C PRO A 38 -3.44 -7.45 -10.64
N GLN A 39 -3.10 -7.11 -11.90
CA GLN A 39 -1.79 -6.50 -12.21
C GLN A 39 -1.62 -5.12 -11.59
N THR A 40 -2.70 -4.36 -11.42
CA THR A 40 -2.74 -3.06 -10.73
C THR A 40 -2.19 -3.24 -9.31
N ILE A 41 -2.62 -4.25 -8.55
CA ILE A 41 -2.02 -4.54 -7.24
C ILE A 41 -0.53 -4.89 -7.36
N GLY A 42 -0.16 -5.69 -8.35
CA GLY A 42 1.24 -6.06 -8.58
C GLY A 42 2.17 -4.86 -8.84
N TYR A 43 1.76 -3.89 -9.66
CA TYR A 43 2.63 -2.74 -9.91
C TYR A 43 2.65 -1.74 -8.73
N LEU A 44 1.61 -1.69 -7.87
CA LEU A 44 1.68 -0.93 -6.60
C LEU A 44 2.76 -1.49 -5.71
N GLU A 45 2.73 -2.79 -5.45
CA GLU A 45 3.69 -3.45 -4.56
C GLU A 45 5.15 -3.30 -5.02
N ARG A 46 5.37 -2.99 -6.30
CA ARG A 46 6.70 -2.73 -6.86
C ARG A 46 7.04 -1.23 -6.94
N GLY A 47 6.11 -0.36 -6.57
CA GLY A 47 6.26 1.09 -6.61
C GLY A 47 6.36 1.67 -8.02
N GLU A 48 5.87 0.95 -9.03
CA GLU A 48 5.96 1.39 -10.44
C GLU A 48 4.92 2.48 -10.77
N TYR A 49 3.87 2.61 -9.98
CA TYR A 49 2.90 3.69 -10.12
C TYR A 49 2.31 4.10 -8.76
N SER A 50 1.84 5.35 -8.69
CA SER A 50 1.19 5.89 -7.50
C SER A 50 -0.33 5.69 -7.56
N PRO A 51 -0.99 5.19 -6.50
CA PRO A 51 -2.43 5.02 -6.50
C PRO A 51 -3.15 6.37 -6.57
N SER A 52 -4.37 6.39 -7.11
CA SER A 52 -5.26 7.53 -6.87
C SER A 52 -5.65 7.57 -5.39
N LEU A 53 -6.03 8.74 -4.87
CA LEU A 53 -6.53 8.86 -3.49
C LEU A 53 -7.69 7.89 -3.22
N VAL A 54 -8.62 7.74 -4.18
CA VAL A 54 -9.75 6.81 -4.07
C VAL A 54 -9.28 5.36 -3.94
N LEU A 55 -8.29 4.93 -4.73
CA LEU A 55 -7.74 3.58 -4.65
C LEU A 55 -7.01 3.35 -3.32
N ALA A 56 -6.21 4.31 -2.87
CA ALA A 56 -5.52 4.25 -1.59
C ALA A 56 -6.51 4.09 -0.42
N LEU A 57 -7.58 4.90 -0.39
CA LEU A 57 -8.62 4.83 0.63
C LEU A 57 -9.39 3.49 0.60
N ARG A 58 -9.66 2.93 -0.58
CA ARG A 58 -10.31 1.61 -0.71
C ARG A 58 -9.42 0.49 -0.17
N ILE A 59 -8.13 0.52 -0.50
CA ILE A 59 -7.16 -0.47 0.00
C ILE A 59 -7.03 -0.37 1.51
N ALA A 60 -6.91 0.85 2.06
CA ALA A 60 -6.86 1.06 3.51
C ALA A 60 -8.09 0.51 4.22
N ARG A 61 -9.29 0.77 3.68
CA ARG A 61 -10.55 0.21 4.18
C ARG A 61 -10.60 -1.31 4.10
N PHE A 62 -10.14 -1.92 3.01
CA PHE A 62 -10.09 -3.38 2.88
C PHE A 62 -9.24 -4.02 3.99
N PHE A 63 -8.13 -3.39 4.34
CA PHE A 63 -7.29 -3.83 5.45
C PHE A 63 -7.77 -3.33 6.83
N ASP A 64 -8.87 -2.59 6.93
CA ASP A 64 -9.33 -2.01 8.20
C ASP A 64 -8.20 -1.25 8.94
N LEU A 65 -7.49 -0.41 8.19
CA LEU A 65 -6.37 0.39 8.68
C LEU A 65 -6.52 1.84 8.23
N PRO A 66 -5.96 2.81 8.98
CA PRO A 66 -5.82 4.18 8.48
C PRO A 66 -4.90 4.20 7.25
N VAL A 67 -5.11 5.17 6.35
CA VAL A 67 -4.37 5.23 5.08
C VAL A 67 -2.87 5.39 5.29
N GLU A 68 -2.47 6.08 6.35
CA GLU A 68 -1.08 6.32 6.77
C GLU A 68 -0.39 5.06 7.31
N ALA A 69 -1.16 4.07 7.76
CA ALA A 69 -0.59 2.77 8.13
C ALA A 69 -0.27 1.91 6.89
N VAL A 70 -0.90 2.21 5.76
CA VAL A 70 -0.76 1.47 4.50
C VAL A 70 0.17 2.18 3.52
N PHE A 71 0.13 3.51 3.46
CA PHE A 71 0.86 4.34 2.50
C PHE A 71 1.62 5.48 3.20
N SER A 72 2.75 5.89 2.64
CA SER A 72 3.54 7.03 3.11
C SER A 72 4.30 7.68 1.95
N LEU A 73 4.68 8.95 2.09
CA LEU A 73 5.66 9.60 1.21
C LEU A 73 7.11 9.30 1.64
N ASP A 74 7.30 8.85 2.87
CA ASP A 74 8.58 8.39 3.39
C ASP A 74 8.66 6.85 3.38
N PRO A 75 9.87 6.26 3.31
CA PRO A 75 10.05 4.82 3.46
C PRO A 75 9.39 4.30 4.73
N LEU A 76 8.46 3.35 4.56
CA LEU A 76 7.77 2.73 5.70
C LEU A 76 8.77 1.89 6.50
N PRO A 77 8.95 2.13 7.80
CA PRO A 77 9.85 1.33 8.61
C PRO A 77 9.33 -0.10 8.73
N ALA A 78 10.25 -1.02 8.98
CA ALA A 78 9.91 -2.40 9.31
C ALA A 78 8.98 -2.44 10.53
N ILE A 79 7.97 -3.31 10.49
CA ILE A 79 6.97 -3.43 11.57
C ILE A 79 7.64 -3.68 12.93
N GLY A 80 8.70 -4.49 12.95
CA GLY A 80 9.48 -4.76 14.17
C GLY A 80 10.20 -3.52 14.74
N SER A 81 10.68 -2.60 13.90
CA SER A 81 11.40 -1.40 14.39
C SER A 81 10.45 -0.30 14.89
N GLU A 82 9.19 -0.33 14.49
CA GLU A 82 8.13 0.54 15.01
C GLU A 82 7.69 0.13 16.43
N LEU A 83 7.65 -1.18 16.71
CA LEU A 83 7.31 -1.71 18.03
C LEU A 83 8.39 -1.37 19.08
N LEU A 84 9.66 -1.40 18.69
CA LEU A 84 10.77 -1.01 19.56
C LEU A 84 10.73 0.47 19.96
N ARG A 85 10.24 1.35 19.08
CA ARG A 85 10.16 2.80 19.33
C ARG A 85 9.01 3.22 20.24
N ARG A 86 7.93 2.43 20.34
CA ARG A 86 6.78 2.72 21.22
C ARG A 86 6.95 2.24 22.66
N ASN A 87 7.93 1.37 22.91
CA ASN A 87 8.23 0.82 24.23
C ASN A 87 9.39 1.56 24.93
N GLN A 88 9.72 2.75 24.45
CA GLN A 88 10.67 3.70 25.05
C GLN A 88 9.92 4.99 25.35
#